data_AF-A0A5K1H5E5-F1
#
_entry.id   AF-A0A5K1H5E5-F1
#
_cell.length_a   1.000
_cell.length_b   1.000
_cell.length_c   1.000
_cell.angle_alpha   90.00
_cell.angle_beta   90.00
_cell.angle_gamma   90.00
#
_symmetry.space_group_name_H-M   'P 1'
#
loop_
_entity.id
_entity.type
_entity.pdbx_description
1 polymer ?
#
loop_
_entity_poly.entity_id
_entity_poly.type
_entity_poly.pdbx_seq_one_letter_code
_entity_poly.pdbx_strand_id
1 'polypeptide(L)' 'NLKMISEKEWFFCVPRDRKNYSGSKPNRIVKGGTWKATGADRLIRIAADTRRNVGIKKTLLLH' A
#
# COMPACT_ATOMS: atom_id res chain seq x y z
N ASN A 1 4.87 -15.55 17.62
CA ASN A 1 3.47 -15.74 17.20
C ASN A 1 3.16 -14.90 15.98
N LEU A 2 3.35 -15.47 14.77
CA LEU A 2 2.87 -14.86 13.53
C LEU A 2 1.35 -15.08 13.48
N LYS A 3 0.59 -13.98 13.40
CA LYS A 3 -0.87 -14.03 13.38
C LYS A 3 -1.32 -14.25 11.94
N MET A 4 -1.83 -15.44 11.63
CA MET A 4 -2.55 -15.69 10.38
C MET A 4 -3.89 -14.93 10.48
N ILE A 5 -4.04 -13.84 9.72
CA ILE A 5 -5.23 -12.97 9.77
C ILE A 5 -6.39 -13.61 8.98
N SER A 6 -6.06 -14.39 7.95
CA SER A 6 -6.99 -15.14 7.07
C SER A 6 -6.16 -16.03 6.14
N GLU A 7 -6.68 -17.19 5.72
CA GLU A 7 -6.02 -18.06 4.72
C GLU A 7 -6.00 -17.46 3.30
N LYS A 8 -6.77 -16.39 3.07
CA LYS A 8 -6.98 -15.79 1.74
C LYS A 8 -6.28 -14.45 1.54
N GLU A 9 -5.53 -13.97 2.53
CA GLU A 9 -4.86 -12.68 2.48
C GLU A 9 -3.38 -12.81 2.81
N TRP A 10 -2.55 -12.13 2.01
CA TRP A 10 -1.10 -12.13 2.17
C TRP A 10 -0.58 -10.71 2.38
N PHE A 11 0.41 -10.58 3.25
CA PHE A 11 1.05 -9.31 3.59
C PHE A 11 2.55 -9.39 3.27
N PHE A 12 3.06 -8.33 2.65
CA PHE A 12 4.48 -8.24 2.26
C PHE A 12 5.03 -6.85 2.59
N CYS A 13 6.29 -6.80 3.02
CA CYS A 13 7.06 -5.56 3.05
C CYS A 13 7.87 -5.49 1.75
N VAL A 14 7.66 -4.42 0.98
CA VAL A 14 8.37 -4.19 -0.28
C VAL A 14 9.18 -2.89 -0.19
N PRO A 15 10.40 -2.84 -0.75
CA PRO A 15 11.11 -1.58 -0.92
C PRO A 15 10.26 -0.58 -1.68
N ARG A 16 10.28 0.68 -1.25
CA ARG A 16 9.54 1.75 -1.92
C ARG A 16 10.33 2.20 -3.15
N ASP A 17 10.20 1.45 -4.25
CA ASP A 17 10.88 1.76 -5.51
C ASP A 17 10.35 3.07 -6.10
N ARG A 18 11.20 4.10 -6.23
CA ARG A 18 10.81 5.40 -6.77
C ARG A 18 11.08 5.41 -8.26
N LYS A 19 10.06 5.71 -9.07
CA LYS A 19 10.20 5.76 -10.54
C LYS A 19 11.19 6.84 -11.02
N ASN A 20 11.54 7.82 -10.18
CA ASN A 20 12.55 8.87 -10.41
C ASN A 20 13.09 9.40 -9.08
N TYR A 21 14.28 10.03 -9.06
CA TYR A 21 14.87 10.68 -7.87
C TYR A 21 13.91 11.68 -7.19
N SER A 22 13.05 12.36 -7.96
CA SER A 22 12.04 13.32 -7.48
C SER A 22 10.62 12.75 -7.37
N GLY A 23 10.38 11.51 -7.78
CA GLY A 23 9.04 10.92 -7.87
C GLY A 23 8.59 10.29 -6.55
N SER A 24 7.50 10.79 -5.97
CA SER A 24 6.85 10.17 -4.79
C SER A 24 6.04 8.91 -5.12
N LYS A 25 5.85 8.61 -6.42
CA LYS A 25 5.04 7.49 -6.90
C LYS A 25 5.87 6.21 -6.99
N PRO A 26 5.44 5.11 -6.34
CA PRO A 26 6.09 3.83 -6.47
C PRO A 26 6.03 3.30 -7.91
N ASN A 27 7.05 2.55 -8.34
CA ASN A 27 6.92 1.70 -9.52
C ASN A 27 5.86 0.62 -9.25
N ARG A 28 5.02 0.37 -10.24
CA ARG A 28 3.83 -0.49 -10.14
C ARG A 28 3.70 -1.48 -11.31
N ILE A 29 4.74 -1.57 -12.12
CA ILE A 29 4.83 -2.54 -13.21
C ILE A 29 5.20 -3.88 -12.61
N VAL A 30 4.50 -4.94 -13.01
CA VAL A 30 4.78 -6.33 -12.64
C VAL A 30 4.82 -7.20 -13.89
N LYS A 31 5.34 -8.43 -13.76
CA LYS A 31 5.26 -9.40 -14.85
C LYS A 31 3.78 -9.72 -15.12
N GLY A 32 3.30 -9.36 -16.31
CA GLY A 32 1.92 -9.62 -16.72
C GLY A 32 0.92 -8.48 -16.48
N GLY A 33 1.36 -7.28 -16.06
CA GLY A 33 0.44 -6.16 -15.95
C GLY A 33 0.97 -4.94 -15.19
N THR A 34 0.05 -4.05 -14.82
CA THR A 34 0.35 -2.84 -14.05
C THR A 34 -0.68 -2.61 -12.96
N TRP A 35 -0.21 -2.23 -11.77
CA TRP A 35 -1.10 -1.86 -10.68
C TRP A 35 -1.55 -0.40 -10.82
N LYS A 36 -2.86 -0.19 -11.01
CA LYS A 36 -3.48 1.14 -11.06
C LYS A 36 -4.22 1.43 -9.76
N ALA A 37 -4.17 2.67 -9.29
CA ALA A 37 -4.92 3.06 -8.10
C ALA A 37 -6.42 3.08 -8.40
N THR A 38 -7.22 2.60 -7.45
CA THR A 38 -8.68 2.68 -7.48
C THR A 38 -9.21 3.16 -6.14
N GLY A 39 -10.36 3.83 -6.17
CA GLY A 39 -10.99 4.42 -4.98
C GLY A 39 -10.20 5.58 -4.38
N ALA A 40 -10.72 6.08 -3.26
CA ALA A 40 -10.10 7.16 -2.50
C ALA A 40 -9.02 6.64 -1.54
N ASP A 41 -7.98 7.44 -1.34
CA ASP A 41 -6.96 7.19 -0.32
C ASP A 41 -7.58 7.22 1.08
N ARG A 42 -7.17 6.30 1.95
CA ARG A 42 -7.59 6.28 3.36
C ARG A 42 -6.42 6.61 4.28
N LEU A 43 -6.61 7.58 5.17
CA LEU A 43 -5.66 7.88 6.23
C LEU A 43 -5.64 6.77 7.28
N ILE A 44 -4.45 6.38 7.71
CA ILE A 44 -4.25 5.43 8.81
C ILE A 44 -3.94 6.24 10.07
N ARG A 45 -4.75 6.04 11.10
CA ARG A 45 -4.65 6.69 12.41
C ARG A 45 -4.47 5.63 13.49
N ILE A 46 -3.72 5.95 14.54
CA ILE A 46 -3.56 5.04 15.69
C ILE A 46 -4.83 5.12 16.52
N ALA A 47 -5.30 3.99 17.06
CA ALA A 47 -6.53 3.97 17.88
C ALA A 47 -6.41 4.88 19.12
N ALA A 48 -5.24 4.91 19.76
CA ALA A 48 -4.95 5.76 20.92
C ALA A 48 -4.87 7.26 20.60
N ASP A 49 -4.64 7.65 19.33
CA ASP A 49 -4.60 9.04 18.89
C ASP A 49 -5.16 9.17 17.47
N THR A 50 -6.45 9.49 17.41
CA THR A 50 -7.20 9.62 16.15
C THR A 50 -6.90 10.92 15.41
N ARG A 51 -6.18 11.87 16.00
CA ARG A 51 -5.76 13.11 15.33
C ARG A 51 -4.45 12.91 14.59
N ARG A 52 -3.59 12.01 15.07
CA ARG A 52 -2.31 11.71 14.43
C ARG A 52 -2.45 10.76 13.24
N ASN A 53 -2.09 11.27 12.07
CA ASN A 53 -1.92 10.46 10.86
C ASN A 53 -0.54 9.77 10.88
N VAL A 54 -0.52 8.46 10.60
CA VAL A 54 0.72 7.67 10.55
C VAL A 54 0.94 6.99 9.21
N GLY A 55 0.00 7.12 8.27
CA GLY A 55 0.16 6.51 6.95
C GLY A 55 -1.04 6.68 6.04
N ILE A 56 -0.89 6.18 4.81
CA ILE A 56 -1.95 6.20 3.80
C ILE A 56 -2.12 4.78 3.29
N LYS A 57 -3.36 4.28 3.30
CA LYS A 57 -3.76 3.05 2.62
C LYS A 57 -4.28 3.43 1.24
N LYS A 58 -3.68 2.83 0.21
CA LYS A 58 -4.10 2.94 -1.20
C LYS A 58 -4.59 1.58 -1.67
N THR A 59 -5.73 1.56 -2.37
CA THR A 59 -6.22 0.34 -3.04
C THR A 59 -5.79 0.36 -4.49
N LEU A 60 -5.30 -0.78 -4.97
CA LEU A 60 -4.82 -0.94 -6.33
C LEU A 60 -5.55 -2.11 -6.99
N LEU A 61 -5.75 -2.04 -8.30
CA LEU A 61 -6.19 -3.14 -9.15
C LEU A 61 -5.09 -3.47 -10.15
N LEU A 62 -4.90 -4.76 -10.40
CA LEU A 62 -4.01 -5.24 -11.45
C LEU A 62 -4.78 -5.22 -12.77
N HIS A 63 -4.20 -4.52 -13.76
CA HIS A 63 -4.66 -4.49 -15.14
C HIS A 63 -3.64 -5.16 -16.05
#